data_AF-A0A7S2M0I6-F1
#
_entry.id   AF-A0A7S2M0I6-F1
#
_cell.length_a   1.000
_cell.length_b   1.000
_cell.length_c   1.000
_cell.angle_alpha   90.00
_cell.angle_beta   90.00
_cell.angle_gamma   90.00
#
_symmetry.space_group_name_H-M   'P 1'
#
loop_
_entity.id
_entity.type
_entity.pdbx_description
1 polymer ?
#
loop_
_entity_poly.entity_id
_entity_poly.type
_entity_poly.pdbx_seq_one_letter_code
_entity_poly.pdbx_strand_id
1 'polypeptide(L)'
;MNFKFDTNRYRNPVEANYPGREDELSLHSGFALYLLRKRKDTGLSKMDEIFEKIEQIGKEVAPDGDYKLCITGHSLGGALATLCGFYCGSKPRFAHLSTIYIWTFAAPRVGTQAFIHAYQYLERTGRIRHARFSCTNDIVPLIPFCNFEYDDLQFYKHVGMRVQLHDTGRIGKWRLRNNLDVTYPLKHDWPSEIRRLLTNNIFANLNTPKGFKDFHGLTEHQRRLHFAMTYRRALGLSTLNSDQRRKDIKTLDEYYLIRGNILSNGISEKIVNMWKIDMGKNKGAQSDLAPPADLTNSAPEEEGDDQFCNCIIL
;
A
#
# COMPACT_ATOMS: atom_id res chain seq x y z
N MET A 1 6.81 2.13 -26.87
CA MET A 1 6.07 2.65 -25.70
C MET A 1 6.66 4.01 -25.36
N ASN A 2 5.87 5.09 -25.39
CA ASN A 2 6.31 6.39 -24.87
C ASN A 2 6.25 6.35 -23.34
N PHE A 3 7.36 5.99 -22.70
CA PHE A 3 7.50 6.10 -21.27
C PHE A 3 7.72 7.58 -20.93
N LYS A 4 6.69 8.21 -20.38
CA LYS A 4 6.82 9.51 -19.72
C LYS A 4 7.55 9.30 -18.40
N PHE A 5 8.49 10.16 -18.06
CA PHE A 5 9.25 10.13 -16.81
C PHE A 5 9.02 11.39 -15.96
N ASP A 6 8.47 12.41 -16.60
CA ASP A 6 8.04 13.71 -16.08
C ASP A 6 7.10 13.61 -14.88
N THR A 7 7.18 14.62 -14.02
CA THR A 7 6.32 14.78 -12.84
C THR A 7 5.31 15.89 -13.05
N ASN A 8 4.08 15.69 -12.56
CA ASN A 8 3.08 16.74 -12.48
C ASN A 8 2.75 17.02 -11.01
N ARG A 9 2.52 18.30 -10.69
CA ARG A 9 2.12 18.75 -9.36
C ARG A 9 0.62 18.64 -9.18
N TYR A 10 0.20 18.05 -8.07
CA TYR A 10 -1.20 17.90 -7.67
C TYR A 10 -1.38 18.38 -6.24
N ARG A 11 -2.52 19.02 -5.94
CA ARG A 11 -2.83 19.44 -4.57
C ARG A 11 -2.80 18.25 -3.62
N ASN A 12 -2.14 18.43 -2.49
CA ASN A 12 -2.09 17.43 -1.43
C ASN A 12 -3.47 17.21 -0.81
N PRO A 13 -4.05 16.00 -0.89
CA PRO A 13 -5.37 15.73 -0.35
C PRO A 13 -5.36 15.51 1.18
N VAL A 14 -4.18 15.40 1.82
CA VAL A 14 -4.08 15.23 3.27
C VAL A 14 -4.04 16.60 3.94
N GLU A 15 -5.15 16.96 4.58
CA GLU A 15 -5.32 18.28 5.22
C GLU A 15 -4.58 18.38 6.57
N ALA A 16 -4.35 17.25 7.24
CA ALA A 16 -3.64 17.20 8.51
C ALA A 16 -2.20 17.72 8.39
N ASN A 17 -1.71 18.40 9.43
CA ASN A 17 -0.33 18.86 9.50
C ASN A 17 0.61 17.72 9.95
N TYR A 18 1.66 17.45 9.18
CA TYR A 18 2.69 16.44 9.49
C TYR A 18 4.08 16.91 9.06
N PRO A 19 5.16 16.33 9.62
CA PRO A 19 6.52 16.73 9.29
C PRO A 19 6.81 16.57 7.79
N GLY A 20 7.28 17.65 7.16
CA GLY A 20 7.58 17.66 5.72
C GLY A 20 6.34 17.70 4.82
N ARG A 21 5.20 18.17 5.33
CA ARG A 21 4.00 18.47 4.54
C ARG A 21 4.28 19.60 3.56
N GLU A 22 3.92 19.37 2.31
CA GLU A 22 3.86 20.37 1.25
C GLU A 22 2.43 20.48 0.72
N ASP A 23 2.01 21.64 0.21
CA ASP A 23 0.65 21.82 -0.29
C ASP A 23 0.42 21.15 -1.66
N GLU A 24 1.50 20.86 -2.38
CA GLU A 24 1.50 20.15 -3.65
C GLU A 24 2.37 18.88 -3.57
N LEU A 25 1.99 17.88 -4.35
CA LEU A 25 2.66 16.60 -4.47
C LEU A 25 3.10 16.40 -5.91
N SER A 26 4.38 16.10 -6.14
CA SER A 26 4.85 15.69 -7.46
C SER A 26 4.62 14.19 -7.65
N LEU A 27 3.77 13.87 -8.63
CA LEU A 27 3.39 12.52 -9.00
C LEU A 27 3.82 12.21 -10.43
N HIS A 28 4.06 10.94 -10.74
CA HIS A 28 4.38 10.50 -12.08
C HIS A 28 3.28 10.88 -13.07
N SER A 29 3.63 11.67 -14.09
CA SER A 29 2.66 12.33 -14.98
C SER A 29 1.71 11.34 -15.62
N GLY A 30 2.22 10.18 -16.08
CA GLY A 30 1.41 9.16 -16.75
C GLY A 30 0.36 8.51 -15.83
N PHE A 31 0.73 8.19 -14.59
CA PHE A 31 -0.16 7.48 -13.66
C PHE A 31 -1.20 8.45 -13.08
N ALA A 32 -0.74 9.64 -12.69
CA ALA A 32 -1.60 10.67 -12.15
C ALA A 32 -2.58 11.20 -13.21
N LEU A 33 -2.15 11.39 -14.46
CA LEU A 33 -3.04 11.79 -15.55
C LEU A 33 -4.11 10.72 -15.83
N TYR A 34 -3.76 9.43 -15.79
CA TYR A 34 -4.74 8.37 -16.02
C TYR A 34 -5.88 8.39 -14.98
N LEU A 35 -5.53 8.62 -13.72
CA LEU A 35 -6.47 8.58 -12.60
C LEU A 35 -7.21 9.91 -12.36
N LEU A 36 -6.50 11.03 -12.41
CA LEU A 36 -6.98 12.32 -11.90
C LEU A 36 -7.45 13.27 -13.01
N ARG A 37 -7.16 12.98 -14.28
CA ARG A 37 -7.61 13.83 -15.38
C ARG A 37 -9.13 13.80 -15.47
N LYS A 38 -9.75 14.97 -15.35
CA LYS A 38 -11.17 15.17 -15.63
C LYS A 38 -11.44 15.01 -17.11
N ARG A 39 -12.45 14.21 -17.45
CA ARG A 39 -12.89 14.05 -18.84
C ARG A 39 -13.69 15.29 -19.27
N LYS A 40 -13.61 15.64 -20.55
CA LYS A 40 -14.31 16.82 -21.11
C LYS A 40 -15.83 16.63 -21.20
N ASP A 41 -16.29 15.40 -21.35
CA ASP A 41 -17.71 15.04 -21.53
C ASP A 41 -18.48 15.04 -20.21
N THR A 42 -17.92 14.40 -19.20
CA THR A 42 -18.58 14.15 -17.90
C THR A 42 -18.08 15.06 -16.78
N GLY A 43 -16.90 15.67 -16.94
CA GLY A 43 -16.25 16.43 -15.87
C GLY A 43 -15.66 15.57 -14.74
N LEU A 44 -15.91 14.26 -14.76
CA LEU A 44 -15.44 13.30 -13.76
C LEU A 44 -14.04 12.79 -14.12
N SER A 45 -13.23 12.52 -13.09
CA SER A 45 -11.99 11.76 -13.23
C SER A 45 -12.26 10.26 -13.10
N LYS A 46 -11.29 9.43 -13.53
CA LYS A 46 -11.39 7.98 -13.32
C LYS A 46 -11.39 7.63 -11.84
N MET A 47 -10.71 8.41 -11.01
CA MET A 47 -10.77 8.28 -9.56
C MET A 47 -12.17 8.53 -9.02
N ASP A 48 -12.90 9.54 -9.50
CA ASP A 48 -14.27 9.84 -9.07
C ASP A 48 -15.22 8.68 -9.42
N GLU A 49 -15.06 8.07 -10.61
CA GLU A 49 -15.82 6.87 -11.01
C GLU A 49 -15.52 5.67 -10.08
N ILE A 50 -14.24 5.41 -9.78
CA ILE A 50 -13.84 4.33 -8.84
C ILE A 50 -14.44 4.57 -7.46
N PHE A 51 -14.40 5.83 -7.04
CA PHE A 51 -14.91 6.33 -5.79
C PHE A 51 -16.40 6.07 -5.61
N GLU A 52 -17.22 6.39 -6.60
CA GLU A 52 -18.64 6.07 -6.62
C GLU A 52 -18.89 4.56 -6.58
N LYS A 53 -18.09 3.78 -7.31
CA LYS A 53 -18.22 2.31 -7.34
C LYS A 53 -17.90 1.64 -6.01
N ILE A 54 -16.88 2.11 -5.29
CA ILE A 54 -16.57 1.60 -3.95
C ILE A 54 -17.74 1.83 -3.00
N GLU A 55 -18.34 3.02 -3.02
CA GLU A 55 -19.48 3.32 -2.16
C GLU A 55 -20.71 2.50 -2.54
N GLN A 56 -20.98 2.34 -3.83
CA GLN A 56 -22.08 1.51 -4.31
C GLN A 56 -21.91 0.07 -3.83
N ILE A 57 -20.77 -0.56 -4.13
CA ILE A 57 -20.50 -1.95 -3.75
C ILE A 57 -20.45 -2.09 -2.23
N GLY A 58 -19.89 -1.11 -1.53
CA GLY A 58 -19.85 -1.11 -0.06
C GLY A 58 -21.23 -1.16 0.57
N LYS A 59 -22.20 -0.40 0.03
CA LYS A 59 -23.59 -0.46 0.48
C LYS A 59 -24.27 -1.78 0.14
N GLU A 60 -23.92 -2.39 -0.98
CA GLU A 60 -24.47 -3.69 -1.42
C GLU A 60 -23.93 -4.85 -0.57
N VAL A 61 -22.63 -4.84 -0.25
CA VAL A 61 -21.95 -5.92 0.48
C VAL A 61 -22.14 -5.79 2.00
N ALA A 62 -22.12 -4.57 2.53
CA ALA A 62 -22.26 -4.30 3.96
C ALA A 62 -23.12 -3.05 4.18
N PRO A 63 -24.46 -3.19 4.24
CA PRO A 63 -25.38 -2.07 4.47
C PRO A 63 -25.09 -1.28 5.74
N ASP A 64 -24.58 -1.96 6.78
CA ASP A 64 -24.19 -1.37 8.06
C ASP A 64 -22.84 -0.61 7.99
N GLY A 65 -22.17 -0.64 6.83
CA GLY A 65 -20.92 0.07 6.56
C GLY A 65 -19.65 -0.65 7.01
N ASP A 66 -19.77 -1.87 7.55
CA ASP A 66 -18.63 -2.67 8.02
C ASP A 66 -18.07 -3.58 6.91
N TYR A 67 -17.23 -2.99 6.05
CA TYR A 67 -16.46 -3.72 5.05
C TYR A 67 -14.99 -3.35 5.07
N LYS A 68 -14.17 -4.28 4.59
CA LYS A 68 -12.73 -4.08 4.37
C LYS A 68 -12.49 -3.70 2.92
N LEU A 69 -11.70 -2.66 2.70
CA LEU A 69 -11.28 -2.26 1.36
C LEU A 69 -9.84 -2.74 1.10
N CYS A 70 -9.71 -3.61 0.11
CA CYS A 70 -8.44 -4.08 -0.45
C CYS A 70 -8.27 -3.55 -1.87
N ILE A 71 -7.09 -3.02 -2.19
CA ILE A 71 -6.76 -2.51 -3.52
C ILE A 71 -5.51 -3.23 -4.00
N THR A 72 -5.56 -3.81 -5.19
CA THR A 72 -4.47 -4.61 -5.75
C THR A 72 -4.13 -4.21 -7.17
N GLY A 73 -2.94 -4.62 -7.62
CA GLY A 73 -2.54 -4.39 -8.99
C GLY A 73 -1.15 -4.89 -9.30
N HIS A 74 -0.94 -5.26 -10.57
CA HIS A 74 0.35 -5.71 -11.09
C HIS A 74 0.96 -4.68 -12.05
N SER A 75 2.27 -4.45 -11.99
CA SER A 75 3.00 -3.56 -12.90
C SER A 75 2.39 -2.15 -12.89
N LEU A 76 1.94 -1.65 -14.05
CA LEU A 76 1.16 -0.41 -14.17
C LEU A 76 -0.02 -0.37 -13.18
N GLY A 77 -0.79 -1.46 -13.08
CA GLY A 77 -1.90 -1.56 -12.14
C GLY A 77 -1.46 -1.43 -10.68
N GLY A 78 -0.25 -1.85 -10.35
CA GLY A 78 0.31 -1.68 -9.00
C GLY A 78 0.62 -0.21 -8.68
N ALA A 79 1.08 0.57 -9.66
CA ALA A 79 1.23 2.01 -9.50
C ALA A 79 -0.13 2.71 -9.33
N LEU A 80 -1.13 2.32 -10.14
CA LEU A 80 -2.48 2.85 -10.02
C LEU A 80 -3.12 2.50 -8.68
N ALA A 81 -2.96 1.26 -8.20
CA ALA A 81 -3.43 0.81 -6.90
C ALA A 81 -2.77 1.60 -5.74
N THR A 82 -1.48 1.90 -5.85
CA THR A 82 -0.77 2.73 -4.86
C THR A 82 -1.37 4.14 -4.77
N LEU A 83 -1.62 4.78 -5.92
CA LEU A 83 -2.27 6.09 -5.96
C LEU A 83 -3.72 6.03 -5.50
N CYS A 84 -4.48 5.04 -5.97
CA CYS A 84 -5.88 4.85 -5.58
C CYS A 84 -6.02 4.71 -4.06
N GLY A 85 -5.21 3.84 -3.45
CA GLY A 85 -5.22 3.65 -2.00
C GLY A 85 -4.78 4.88 -1.21
N PHE A 86 -3.81 5.66 -1.70
CA PHE A 86 -3.47 6.95 -1.12
C PHE A 86 -4.67 7.91 -1.11
N TYR A 87 -5.34 8.06 -2.26
CA TYR A 87 -6.49 8.94 -2.38
C TYR A 87 -7.68 8.46 -1.55
N CYS A 88 -7.99 7.15 -1.53
CA CYS A 88 -9.01 6.58 -0.63
C CYS A 88 -8.67 6.84 0.84
N GLY A 89 -7.41 6.68 1.24
CA GLY A 89 -6.94 6.94 2.61
C GLY A 89 -7.04 8.41 3.02
N SER A 90 -6.83 9.32 2.06
CA SER A 90 -6.85 10.77 2.31
C SER A 90 -8.23 11.42 2.38
N LYS A 91 -9.27 10.78 1.83
CA LYS A 91 -10.59 11.41 1.66
C LYS A 91 -11.53 11.14 2.84
N PRO A 92 -12.23 12.18 3.37
CA PRO A 92 -13.18 12.02 4.47
C PRO A 92 -14.30 11.03 4.19
N ARG A 93 -14.69 10.90 2.92
CA ARG A 93 -15.78 10.01 2.48
C ARG A 93 -15.51 8.53 2.73
N PHE A 94 -14.26 8.13 2.97
CA PHE A 94 -13.89 6.77 3.35
C PHE A 94 -13.49 6.64 4.82
N ALA A 95 -13.72 7.67 5.64
CA ALA A 95 -13.30 7.69 7.05
C ALA A 95 -14.00 6.64 7.92
N HIS A 96 -15.14 6.10 7.48
CA HIS A 96 -15.81 4.96 8.14
C HIS A 96 -15.02 3.66 8.03
N LEU A 97 -14.14 3.54 7.02
CA LEU A 97 -13.26 2.39 6.87
C LEU A 97 -12.11 2.49 7.86
N SER A 98 -11.93 1.48 8.71
CA SER A 98 -10.84 1.43 9.69
C SER A 98 -9.47 1.52 9.03
N THR A 99 -9.15 0.57 8.15
CA THR A 99 -7.87 0.48 7.45
C THR A 99 -8.07 0.05 6.00
N ILE A 100 -7.41 0.74 5.08
CA ILE A 100 -7.36 0.36 3.66
C ILE A 100 -6.09 -0.45 3.40
N TYR A 101 -6.27 -1.66 2.87
CA TYR A 101 -5.17 -2.56 2.54
C TYR A 101 -4.81 -2.42 1.06
N ILE A 102 -3.52 -2.32 0.77
CA ILE A 102 -3.01 -2.14 -0.57
C ILE A 102 -1.99 -3.25 -0.83
N TRP A 103 -2.19 -4.04 -1.87
CA TRP A 103 -1.38 -5.20 -2.23
C TRP A 103 -0.89 -5.05 -3.66
N THR A 104 0.36 -4.64 -3.86
CA THR A 104 0.85 -4.39 -5.22
C THR A 104 1.97 -5.34 -5.60
N PHE A 105 1.99 -5.73 -6.87
CA PHE A 105 2.95 -6.68 -7.42
C PHE A 105 3.72 -6.00 -8.54
N ALA A 106 5.05 -6.08 -8.50
CA ALA A 106 5.92 -5.50 -9.52
C ALA A 106 5.68 -3.99 -9.78
N ALA A 107 5.23 -3.25 -8.77
CA ALA A 107 4.80 -1.86 -8.94
C ALA A 107 5.99 -0.90 -9.11
N PRO A 108 5.96 -0.01 -10.13
CA PRO A 108 6.94 1.06 -10.28
C PRO A 108 6.73 2.16 -9.23
N ARG A 109 7.70 3.08 -9.11
CA ARG A 109 7.60 4.24 -8.21
C ARG A 109 6.59 5.26 -8.76
N VAL A 110 5.86 5.95 -7.86
CA VAL A 110 4.72 6.80 -8.27
C VAL A 110 4.85 8.28 -7.91
N GLY A 111 5.69 8.63 -6.93
CA GLY A 111 5.82 10.01 -6.47
C GLY A 111 7.17 10.29 -5.83
N THR A 112 7.40 11.57 -5.53
CA THR A 112 8.65 12.09 -4.97
C THR A 112 8.52 12.35 -3.47
N GLN A 113 9.47 13.06 -2.85
CA GLN A 113 9.59 13.17 -1.40
C GLN A 113 8.31 13.68 -0.70
N ALA A 114 7.67 14.72 -1.23
CA ALA A 114 6.42 15.26 -0.67
C ALA A 114 5.32 14.20 -0.60
N PHE A 115 5.17 13.41 -1.66
CA PHE A 115 4.23 12.29 -1.70
C PHE A 115 4.57 11.22 -0.67
N ILE A 116 5.87 10.91 -0.47
CA ILE A 116 6.29 9.95 0.54
C ILE A 116 5.89 10.40 1.94
N HIS A 117 6.12 11.66 2.30
CA HIS A 117 5.74 12.18 3.62
C HIS A 117 4.23 12.06 3.86
N ALA A 118 3.42 12.44 2.86
CA ALA A 118 1.97 12.31 2.92
C ALA A 118 1.53 10.84 3.09
N TYR A 119 2.14 9.95 2.32
CA TYR A 119 1.83 8.53 2.37
C TYR A 119 2.24 7.88 3.69
N GLN A 120 3.45 8.17 4.17
CA GLN A 120 3.95 7.68 5.45
C GLN A 120 3.12 8.18 6.63
N TYR A 121 2.57 9.40 6.55
CA TYR A 121 1.62 9.87 7.55
C TYR A 121 0.38 8.98 7.60
N LEU A 122 -0.21 8.64 6.45
CA LEU A 122 -1.36 7.71 6.39
C LEU A 122 -1.01 6.30 6.87
N GLU A 123 0.21 5.81 6.61
CA GLU A 123 0.68 4.53 7.13
C GLU A 123 0.81 4.58 8.67
N ARG A 124 1.46 5.62 9.19
CA ARG A 124 1.68 5.80 10.64
C ARG A 124 0.38 5.96 11.41
N THR A 125 -0.63 6.55 10.79
CA THR A 125 -1.96 6.73 11.39
C THR A 125 -2.85 5.50 11.30
N GLY A 126 -2.37 4.37 10.76
CA GLY A 126 -3.21 3.18 10.64
C GLY A 126 -4.21 3.23 9.49
N ARG A 127 -4.29 4.36 8.79
CA ARG A 127 -5.29 4.60 7.75
C ARG A 127 -5.07 3.72 6.52
N ILE A 128 -3.80 3.49 6.17
CA ILE A 128 -3.41 2.60 5.08
C ILE A 128 -2.37 1.57 5.52
N ARG A 129 -2.42 0.40 4.90
CA ARG A 129 -1.43 -0.67 5.02
C ARG A 129 -1.05 -1.14 3.64
N HIS A 130 0.17 -0.81 3.21
CA HIS A 130 0.65 -1.15 1.87
C HIS A 130 1.74 -2.21 1.91
N ALA A 131 1.52 -3.33 1.24
CA ALA A 131 2.56 -4.30 0.94
C ALA A 131 2.87 -4.33 -0.56
N ARG A 132 4.16 -4.30 -0.87
CA ARG A 132 4.69 -4.35 -2.23
C ARG A 132 5.50 -5.60 -2.42
N PHE A 133 5.02 -6.49 -3.27
CA PHE A 133 5.73 -7.69 -3.66
C PHE A 133 6.63 -7.39 -4.86
N SER A 134 7.92 -7.69 -4.72
CA SER A 134 8.90 -7.49 -5.78
C SER A 134 9.73 -8.74 -5.97
N CYS A 135 9.83 -9.25 -7.19
CA CYS A 135 10.68 -10.39 -7.49
C CYS A 135 12.16 -9.98 -7.56
N THR A 136 13.06 -10.84 -7.09
CA THR A 136 14.50 -10.70 -7.42
C THR A 136 14.69 -10.72 -8.93
N ASN A 137 15.57 -9.86 -9.43
CA ASN A 137 15.86 -9.63 -10.84
C ASN A 137 14.75 -8.90 -11.64
N ASP A 138 13.69 -8.42 -10.99
CA ASP A 138 12.72 -7.54 -11.64
C ASP A 138 13.18 -6.08 -11.58
N ILE A 139 13.28 -5.42 -12.74
CA ILE A 139 13.70 -4.03 -12.89
C ILE A 139 12.53 -3.04 -12.79
N VAL A 140 11.30 -3.48 -12.99
CA VAL A 140 10.15 -2.55 -13.02
C VAL A 140 9.97 -1.79 -11.71
N PRO A 141 10.14 -2.40 -10.53
CA PRO A 141 10.15 -1.65 -9.28
C PRO A 141 11.31 -0.64 -9.18
N LEU A 142 12.32 -0.71 -10.03
CA LEU A 142 13.48 0.19 -10.00
C LEU A 142 13.34 1.38 -10.94
N ILE A 143 12.24 1.45 -11.67
CA ILE A 143 11.88 2.58 -12.55
C ILE A 143 10.54 3.18 -12.10
N PRO A 144 10.27 4.46 -12.38
CA PRO A 144 11.26 5.49 -12.73
C PRO A 144 12.19 5.77 -11.54
N PHE A 145 13.40 6.27 -11.82
CA PHE A 145 14.37 6.66 -10.79
C PHE A 145 14.32 8.16 -10.51
N CYS A 146 14.31 8.96 -11.57
CA CYS A 146 14.14 10.41 -11.53
C CYS A 146 13.22 10.86 -12.69
N ASN A 147 12.80 12.12 -12.64
CA ASN A 147 11.95 12.74 -13.65
C ASN A 147 12.69 13.28 -14.88
N PHE A 148 14.02 13.20 -14.92
CA PHE A 148 14.89 13.68 -16.01
C PHE A 148 14.60 15.12 -16.50
N GLU A 149 13.95 15.95 -15.67
CA GLU A 149 13.75 17.37 -15.92
C GLU A 149 15.03 18.11 -15.52
N TYR A 150 15.63 18.86 -16.46
CA TYR A 150 16.94 19.50 -16.27
C TYR A 150 16.92 20.58 -15.17
N ASP A 151 15.80 21.30 -15.04
CA ASP A 151 15.64 22.43 -14.12
C ASP A 151 15.00 22.06 -12.76
N ASP A 152 14.32 20.91 -12.64
CA ASP A 152 13.65 20.43 -11.42
C ASP A 152 13.86 18.91 -11.26
N LEU A 153 15.12 18.49 -11.07
CA LEU A 153 15.48 17.08 -10.96
C LEU A 153 14.96 16.49 -9.64
N GLN A 154 13.92 15.68 -9.74
CA GLN A 154 13.31 14.99 -8.60
C GLN A 154 13.51 13.48 -8.68
N PHE A 155 13.76 12.87 -7.53
CA PHE A 155 13.92 11.42 -7.40
C PHE A 155 12.63 10.77 -6.93
N TYR A 156 12.18 9.78 -7.70
CA TYR A 156 11.05 8.97 -7.33
C TYR A 156 11.44 8.04 -6.19
N LYS A 157 10.51 7.88 -5.24
CA LYS A 157 10.73 7.06 -4.06
C LYS A 157 9.59 6.06 -3.90
N HIS A 158 9.91 4.97 -3.20
CA HIS A 158 8.93 3.96 -2.87
C HIS A 158 8.25 4.26 -1.55
N VAL A 159 6.95 4.00 -1.49
CA VAL A 159 6.13 3.94 -0.27
C VAL A 159 5.87 2.49 0.14
N GLY A 160 5.25 2.19 1.28
CA GLY A 160 4.84 0.83 1.57
C GLY A 160 5.96 -0.14 1.97
N MET A 161 5.55 -1.20 2.65
CA MET A 161 6.40 -2.31 3.05
C MET A 161 6.77 -3.15 1.83
N ARG A 162 8.06 -3.26 1.52
CA ARG A 162 8.52 -4.16 0.44
C ARG A 162 8.69 -5.57 0.99
N VAL A 163 8.10 -6.54 0.31
CA VAL A 163 8.27 -7.98 0.49
C VAL A 163 8.99 -8.53 -0.73
N GLN A 164 10.24 -8.94 -0.58
CA GLN A 164 11.01 -9.47 -1.69
C GLN A 164 10.75 -10.97 -1.89
N LEU A 165 10.43 -11.35 -3.14
CA LEU A 165 10.18 -12.71 -3.56
C LEU A 165 11.41 -13.27 -4.30
N HIS A 166 12.03 -14.28 -3.71
CA HIS A 166 13.19 -14.95 -4.30
C HIS A 166 12.77 -16.04 -5.30
N ASP A 167 13.69 -16.39 -6.19
CA ASP A 167 13.49 -17.53 -7.08
C ASP A 167 13.39 -18.87 -6.32
N THR A 168 12.74 -19.83 -6.95
CA THR A 168 12.55 -21.21 -6.49
C THR A 168 13.81 -22.10 -6.63
N GLY A 169 14.89 -21.60 -7.22
CA GLY A 169 16.17 -22.30 -7.29
C GLY A 169 16.80 -22.55 -5.92
N ARG A 170 17.85 -23.38 -5.85
CA ARG A 170 18.51 -23.76 -4.57
C ARG A 170 18.88 -22.56 -3.71
N ILE A 171 19.44 -21.51 -4.32
CA ILE A 171 19.88 -20.30 -3.62
C ILE A 171 18.70 -19.47 -3.10
N GLY A 172 17.64 -19.30 -3.91
CA GLY A 172 16.47 -18.54 -3.47
C GLY A 172 15.66 -19.27 -2.40
N LYS A 173 15.58 -20.60 -2.46
CA LYS A 173 15.09 -21.44 -1.35
C LYS A 173 15.90 -21.25 -0.08
N TRP A 174 17.24 -21.24 -0.19
CA TRP A 174 18.11 -20.98 0.96
C TRP A 174 17.89 -19.58 1.55
N ARG A 175 17.75 -18.54 0.72
CA ARG A 175 17.46 -17.17 1.18
C ARG A 175 16.10 -17.08 1.88
N LEU A 176 15.05 -17.60 1.25
CA LEU A 176 13.69 -17.60 1.82
C LEU A 176 13.64 -18.33 3.17
N ARG A 177 14.43 -19.39 3.34
CA ARG A 177 14.52 -20.15 4.59
C ARG A 177 15.20 -19.39 5.72
N ASN A 178 16.07 -18.43 5.39
CA ASN A 178 16.85 -17.69 6.36
C ASN A 178 16.18 -16.38 6.79
N ASN A 179 15.47 -15.68 5.89
CA ASN A 179 14.60 -14.55 6.21
C ASN A 179 13.70 -14.19 5.02
N LEU A 180 12.48 -13.72 5.31
CA LEU A 180 11.72 -12.97 4.31
C LEU A 180 12.34 -11.56 4.26
N ASP A 181 12.92 -11.18 3.12
CA ASP A 181 13.52 -9.85 2.95
C ASP A 181 12.41 -8.78 2.91
N VAL A 182 12.00 -8.35 4.12
CA VAL A 182 10.98 -7.33 4.36
C VAL A 182 11.66 -6.02 4.74
N THR A 183 11.38 -4.96 3.97
CA THR A 183 12.01 -3.65 4.18
C THR A 183 10.98 -2.54 4.13
N TYR A 184 10.97 -1.71 5.18
CA TYR A 184 10.20 -0.47 5.22
C TYR A 184 11.11 0.73 4.92
N PRO A 185 10.74 1.65 4.02
CA PRO A 185 11.55 2.83 3.70
C PRO A 185 11.42 3.91 4.80
N LEU A 186 12.08 3.74 5.95
CA LEU A 186 12.15 4.78 7.00
C LEU A 186 13.09 5.94 6.64
N LYS A 187 14.26 5.60 6.10
CA LYS A 187 15.31 6.54 5.68
C LYS A 187 15.70 6.21 4.25
N HIS A 188 15.59 7.18 3.35
CA HIS A 188 16.00 7.03 1.96
C HIS A 188 17.51 7.22 1.83
N ASP A 189 18.27 6.24 2.34
CA ASP A 189 19.72 6.25 2.26
C ASP A 189 20.16 5.71 0.88
N TRP A 190 20.76 6.58 0.08
CA TRP A 190 21.33 6.26 -1.24
C TRP A 190 22.24 5.01 -1.27
N PRO A 191 23.13 4.78 -0.28
CA PRO A 191 23.94 3.55 -0.24
C PRO A 191 23.10 2.27 -0.16
N SER A 192 21.95 2.32 0.53
CA SER A 192 21.04 1.18 0.63
C SER A 192 20.35 0.90 -0.71
N GLU A 193 20.04 1.92 -1.50
CA GLU A 193 19.48 1.75 -2.85
C GLU A 193 20.51 1.17 -3.83
N ILE A 194 21.76 1.64 -3.79
CA ILE A 194 22.84 1.09 -4.61
C ILE A 194 23.13 -0.36 -4.24
N ARG A 195 23.23 -0.67 -2.94
CA ARG A 195 23.38 -2.06 -2.48
C ARG A 195 22.25 -2.93 -3.00
N ARG A 196 21.01 -2.43 -3.02
CA ARG A 196 19.84 -3.17 -3.54
C ARG A 196 19.92 -3.43 -5.05
N LEU A 197 20.36 -2.44 -5.82
CA LEU A 197 20.63 -2.60 -7.26
C LEU A 197 21.66 -3.71 -7.49
N LEU A 198 22.75 -3.70 -6.73
CA LEU A 198 23.82 -4.70 -6.84
C LEU A 198 23.38 -6.10 -6.37
N THR A 199 22.61 -6.22 -5.28
CA THR A 199 22.14 -7.51 -4.76
C THR A 199 21.10 -8.21 -5.64
N ASN A 200 20.46 -7.47 -6.54
CA ASN A 200 19.39 -7.97 -7.39
C ASN A 200 19.87 -8.56 -8.74
N ASN A 201 21.18 -8.86 -8.90
CA ASN A 201 21.76 -9.48 -10.11
C ASN A 201 21.24 -8.88 -11.44
N ILE A 202 20.98 -7.57 -11.43
CA ILE A 202 20.32 -6.84 -12.52
C ILE A 202 21.17 -6.92 -13.81
N PHE A 203 22.49 -6.90 -13.68
CA PHE A 203 23.39 -6.84 -14.83
C PHE A 203 23.45 -8.13 -15.67
N ALA A 204 23.01 -9.28 -15.15
CA ALA A 204 23.33 -10.57 -15.77
C ALA A 204 22.40 -11.01 -16.91
N ASN A 205 21.18 -10.45 -17.05
CA ASN A 205 20.25 -10.95 -18.09
C ASN A 205 19.13 -9.97 -18.56
N LEU A 206 19.23 -8.67 -18.27
CA LEU A 206 18.11 -7.72 -18.39
C LEU A 206 18.03 -6.90 -19.68
N ASN A 207 19.02 -6.95 -20.57
CA ASN A 207 18.93 -6.24 -21.86
C ASN A 207 18.14 -7.02 -22.92
N THR A 208 17.49 -8.15 -22.57
CA THR A 208 16.70 -8.95 -23.51
C THR A 208 15.21 -8.91 -23.17
N PRO A 209 14.32 -8.75 -24.17
CA PRO A 209 12.86 -8.86 -23.98
C PRO A 209 12.42 -10.17 -23.31
N LYS A 210 13.22 -11.23 -23.51
CA LYS A 210 13.04 -12.54 -22.87
C LYS A 210 13.25 -12.47 -21.36
N GLY A 211 14.35 -11.87 -20.89
CA GLY A 211 14.58 -11.67 -19.45
C GLY A 211 13.50 -10.83 -18.77
N PHE A 212 12.99 -9.78 -19.44
CA PHE A 212 11.85 -9.01 -18.93
C PHE A 212 10.60 -9.90 -18.77
N LYS A 213 10.24 -10.67 -19.81
CA LYS A 213 9.07 -11.57 -19.77
C LYS A 213 9.21 -12.65 -18.69
N ASP A 214 10.43 -13.17 -18.51
CA ASP A 214 10.73 -14.28 -17.59
C ASP A 214 10.66 -13.86 -16.12
N PHE A 215 11.03 -12.61 -15.77
CA PHE A 215 11.07 -12.16 -14.37
C PHE A 215 9.93 -11.20 -13.97
N HIS A 216 9.42 -10.40 -14.90
CA HIS A 216 8.32 -9.47 -14.65
C HIS A 216 6.94 -10.07 -14.96
N GLY A 217 6.88 -11.23 -15.63
CA GLY A 217 5.63 -11.88 -15.97
C GLY A 217 4.78 -12.22 -14.75
N LEU A 218 3.45 -12.10 -14.89
CA LEU A 218 2.48 -12.43 -13.84
C LEU A 218 2.65 -13.89 -13.37
N THR A 219 2.92 -14.81 -14.29
CA THR A 219 3.14 -16.23 -14.01
C THR A 219 4.32 -16.44 -13.05
N GLU A 220 5.41 -15.71 -13.24
CA GLU A 220 6.58 -15.84 -12.37
C GLU A 220 6.30 -15.26 -10.98
N HIS A 221 5.63 -14.11 -10.92
CA HIS A 221 5.16 -13.52 -9.67
C HIS A 221 4.24 -14.48 -8.89
N GLN A 222 3.25 -15.07 -9.58
CA GLN A 222 2.36 -16.06 -9.00
C GLN A 222 3.12 -17.29 -8.49
N ARG A 223 4.07 -17.81 -9.28
CA ARG A 223 4.89 -18.97 -8.90
C ARG A 223 5.69 -18.72 -7.63
N ARG A 224 6.39 -17.57 -7.55
CA ARG A 224 7.19 -17.22 -6.37
C ARG A 224 6.34 -16.87 -5.16
N LEU A 225 5.22 -16.19 -5.38
CA LEU A 225 4.25 -15.88 -4.33
C LEU A 225 3.66 -17.17 -3.75
N HIS A 226 3.22 -18.09 -4.61
CA HIS A 226 2.71 -19.39 -4.20
C HIS A 226 3.75 -20.16 -3.40
N PHE A 227 5.01 -20.21 -3.87
CA PHE A 227 6.09 -20.84 -3.13
C PHE A 227 6.30 -20.22 -1.74
N ALA A 228 6.31 -18.88 -1.64
CA ALA A 228 6.44 -18.18 -0.37
C ALA A 228 5.24 -18.43 0.57
N MET A 229 4.01 -18.43 0.04
CA MET A 229 2.80 -18.72 0.79
C MET A 229 2.78 -20.16 1.33
N THR A 230 3.09 -21.13 0.48
CA THR A 230 3.16 -22.55 0.86
C THR A 230 4.22 -22.78 1.92
N TYR A 231 5.39 -22.15 1.78
CA TYR A 231 6.44 -22.20 2.80
C TYR A 231 5.97 -21.61 4.14
N ARG A 232 5.32 -20.44 4.13
CA ARG A 232 4.78 -19.80 5.34
C ARG A 232 3.67 -20.64 6.00
N ARG A 233 2.75 -21.20 5.21
CA ARG A 233 1.72 -22.12 5.70
C ARG A 233 2.35 -23.36 6.34
N ALA A 234 3.36 -23.94 5.70
CA ALA A 234 4.06 -25.09 6.25
C ALA A 234 4.73 -24.79 7.61
N LEU A 235 5.40 -23.63 7.74
CA LEU A 235 5.94 -23.18 9.04
C LEU A 235 4.84 -22.94 10.09
N GLY A 236 3.65 -22.53 9.65
CA GLY A 236 2.48 -22.32 10.49
C GLY A 236 1.83 -23.61 11.00
N LEU A 237 2.08 -24.77 10.37
CA LEU A 237 1.51 -26.04 10.82
C LEU A 237 2.05 -26.48 12.19
N SER A 238 1.20 -27.17 12.95
CA SER A 238 1.52 -27.72 14.28
C SER A 238 2.66 -28.75 14.25
N THR A 239 2.95 -29.36 13.10
CA THR A 239 4.06 -30.30 12.92
C THR A 239 5.44 -29.65 13.05
N LEU A 240 5.54 -28.33 12.86
CA LEU A 240 6.79 -27.56 13.02
C LEU A 240 6.74 -26.62 14.23
N ASN A 241 5.94 -26.95 15.26
CA ASN A 241 5.69 -26.06 16.41
C ASN A 241 6.98 -25.60 17.13
N SER A 242 8.02 -26.42 17.14
CA SER A 242 9.33 -26.12 17.74
C SER A 242 10.33 -25.44 16.80
N ASP A 243 9.97 -25.14 15.55
CA ASP A 243 10.87 -24.45 14.61
C ASP A 243 11.01 -22.97 15.02
N GLN A 244 12.23 -22.56 15.37
CA GLN A 244 12.55 -21.19 15.74
C GLN A 244 12.21 -20.17 14.64
N ARG A 245 12.05 -20.60 13.38
CA ARG A 245 11.65 -19.76 12.25
C ARG A 245 10.19 -19.32 12.28
N ARG A 246 9.34 -19.90 13.14
CA ARG A 246 7.95 -19.43 13.31
C ARG A 246 7.89 -17.97 13.78
N LYS A 247 8.91 -17.50 14.51
CA LYS A 247 9.04 -16.09 14.90
C LYS A 247 9.06 -15.14 13.70
N ASP A 248 9.34 -15.62 12.49
CA ASP A 248 9.41 -14.83 11.26
C ASP A 248 8.05 -14.71 10.55
N ILE A 249 7.04 -15.49 10.99
CA ILE A 249 5.66 -15.36 10.55
C ILE A 249 5.08 -14.16 11.30
N LYS A 250 5.02 -13.02 10.61
CA LYS A 250 4.36 -11.82 11.13
C LYS A 250 3.29 -11.31 10.16
N THR A 251 2.24 -10.74 10.70
CA THR A 251 1.21 -10.03 9.93
C THR A 251 1.79 -8.74 9.34
N LEU A 252 1.09 -8.17 8.36
CA LEU A 252 1.51 -6.89 7.79
C LEU A 252 1.52 -5.80 8.87
N ASP A 253 0.51 -5.77 9.73
CA ASP A 253 0.42 -4.82 10.84
C ASP A 253 1.59 -4.96 11.81
N GLU A 254 1.95 -6.18 12.21
CA GLU A 254 3.11 -6.43 13.06
C GLU A 254 4.41 -5.92 12.42
N TYR A 255 4.60 -6.12 11.12
CA TYR A 255 5.75 -5.54 10.41
C TYR A 255 5.74 -4.01 10.44
N TYR A 256 4.57 -3.39 10.32
CA TYR A 256 4.40 -1.93 10.44
C TYR A 256 4.64 -1.42 11.87
N LEU A 257 4.23 -2.16 12.90
CA LEU A 257 4.54 -1.83 14.29
C LEU A 257 6.06 -1.90 14.54
N ILE A 258 6.70 -3.01 14.15
CA ILE A 258 8.12 -3.29 14.40
C ILE A 258 9.05 -2.39 13.58
N ARG A 259 8.72 -2.16 12.30
CA ARG A 259 9.61 -1.43 11.38
C ARG A 259 9.19 0.02 11.15
N GLY A 260 7.94 0.38 11.45
CA GLY A 260 7.42 1.72 11.25
C GLY A 260 7.39 2.60 12.51
N ASN A 261 7.71 2.04 13.69
CA ASN A 261 7.46 2.68 15.00
C ASN A 261 6.02 3.18 15.14
N ILE A 262 5.06 2.42 14.60
CA ILE A 262 3.64 2.73 14.69
C ILE A 262 3.19 2.22 16.06
N LEU A 263 2.80 3.11 16.97
CA LEU A 263 2.28 2.72 18.27
C LEU A 263 0.90 2.07 18.07
N SER A 264 0.71 0.85 18.55
CA SER A 264 -0.57 0.12 18.52
C SER A 264 -1.68 0.81 19.32
N ASN A 265 -1.32 1.73 20.20
CA ASN A 265 -2.24 2.32 21.17
C ASN A 265 -2.55 3.76 20.77
N GLY A 266 -3.73 3.98 20.19
CA GLY A 266 -4.37 5.30 20.21
C GLY A 266 -4.77 5.92 18.87
N ILE A 267 -5.00 5.14 17.81
CA ILE A 267 -5.47 5.71 16.53
C ILE A 267 -6.77 5.04 16.09
N SER A 268 -7.83 5.50 16.76
CA SER A 268 -9.19 5.58 16.21
C SER A 268 -9.81 6.88 16.71
N GLU A 269 -9.69 7.18 18.02
CA GLU A 269 -10.36 8.33 18.61
C GLU A 269 -9.79 9.70 18.22
N LYS A 270 -8.47 9.93 18.22
CA LYS A 270 -7.92 11.28 17.94
C LYS A 270 -8.19 11.76 16.52
N ILE A 271 -8.11 10.85 15.55
CA ILE A 271 -8.33 11.17 14.14
C ILE A 271 -9.84 11.28 13.90
N VAL A 272 -10.64 10.30 14.35
CA VAL A 272 -12.11 10.39 14.25
C VAL A 272 -12.65 11.65 14.93
N ASN A 273 -12.12 12.06 16.08
CA ASN A 273 -12.51 13.31 16.74
C ASN A 273 -12.07 14.55 15.96
N MET A 274 -10.85 14.57 15.39
CA MET A 274 -10.38 15.69 14.55
C MET A 274 -11.24 15.86 13.28
N TRP A 275 -11.63 14.76 12.62
CA TRP A 275 -12.50 14.81 11.44
C TRP A 275 -13.99 15.01 11.79
N LYS A 276 -14.46 14.55 12.96
CA LYS A 276 -15.80 14.88 13.48
C LYS A 276 -15.95 16.36 13.78
N ILE A 277 -14.90 17.03 14.26
CA ILE A 277 -14.88 18.48 14.48
C ILE A 277 -15.03 19.24 13.14
N ASP A 278 -14.41 18.77 12.06
CA ASP A 278 -14.57 19.39 10.73
C ASP A 278 -15.92 19.09 10.07
N MET A 279 -16.46 17.88 10.27
CA MET A 279 -17.84 17.55 9.86
C MET A 279 -18.90 18.34 10.66
N GLY A 280 -18.63 18.64 11.92
CA GLY A 280 -19.51 19.40 12.83
C GLY A 280 -19.58 20.90 12.50
N LYS A 281 -18.53 21.47 11.91
CA LYS A 281 -18.56 22.86 11.41
C LYS A 281 -19.46 23.04 10.18
N ASN A 282 -19.86 21.95 9.53
CA ASN A 282 -20.72 21.96 8.33
C ASN A 282 -22.18 21.55 8.60
N LYS A 283 -22.57 21.33 9.85
CA LYS A 283 -23.94 21.01 10.25
C LYS A 283 -24.36 21.79 11.49
N GLY A 284 -24.68 23.07 11.28
CA GLY A 284 -25.53 23.79 12.23
C GLY A 284 -26.99 23.35 12.04
N ALA A 285 -27.50 22.55 12.98
CA ALA A 285 -28.87 22.61 13.53
C ALA A 285 -29.29 21.27 14.18
N GLN A 286 -29.88 21.42 15.37
CA GLN A 286 -30.86 20.55 16.05
C GLN A 286 -30.42 19.43 17.03
N SER A 287 -30.51 19.83 18.31
CA SER A 287 -31.22 19.22 19.45
C SER A 287 -30.86 17.81 19.98
N ASP A 288 -30.26 17.82 21.18
CA ASP A 288 -30.61 17.10 22.42
C ASP A 288 -31.36 15.76 22.33
N LEU A 289 -30.72 14.69 22.86
CA LEU A 289 -31.33 13.65 23.69
C LEU A 289 -30.24 12.82 24.42
N ALA A 290 -30.53 12.45 25.67
CA ALA A 290 -29.64 11.91 26.70
C ALA A 290 -29.22 10.43 26.50
N PRO A 291 -28.17 9.93 27.19
CA PRO A 291 -27.66 8.56 27.03
C PRO A 291 -28.24 7.58 28.07
N PRO A 292 -28.31 6.29 27.74
CA PRO A 292 -27.89 5.23 28.68
C PRO A 292 -27.17 4.09 27.92
N ALA A 293 -26.48 3.10 28.49
CA ALA A 293 -25.95 2.76 29.80
C ALA A 293 -24.93 1.62 29.57
N ASP A 294 -24.06 1.42 30.55
CA ASP A 294 -22.97 0.46 30.65
C ASP A 294 -23.43 -1.01 30.72
N LEU A 295 -22.79 -1.94 29.98
CA LEU A 295 -22.87 -3.40 30.21
C LEU A 295 -21.61 -4.15 29.67
N THR A 296 -20.66 -4.36 30.58
CA THR A 296 -19.93 -5.61 30.92
C THR A 296 -19.51 -6.63 29.84
N ASN A 297 -18.18 -6.82 29.77
CA ASN A 297 -17.37 -8.04 29.61
C ASN A 297 -18.04 -9.37 29.15
N SER A 298 -17.62 -9.85 27.98
CA SER A 298 -17.40 -11.28 27.71
C SER A 298 -16.27 -11.46 26.68
N ALA A 299 -15.41 -12.46 26.89
CA ALA A 299 -14.20 -12.76 26.11
C ALA A 299 -14.54 -13.34 24.72
N PRO A 300 -13.68 -13.17 23.68
CA PRO A 300 -13.93 -13.76 22.39
C PRO A 300 -13.37 -15.19 22.32
N GLU A 301 -14.25 -16.15 22.03
CA GLU A 301 -13.90 -17.49 21.55
C GLU A 301 -13.32 -17.40 20.13
N GLU A 302 -12.29 -18.20 19.85
CA GLU A 302 -11.66 -18.34 18.54
C GLU A 302 -12.58 -19.11 17.58
N GLU A 303 -13.14 -18.43 16.58
CA GLU A 303 -13.68 -19.07 15.37
C GLU A 303 -12.84 -18.69 14.15
N GLY A 304 -12.24 -19.72 13.55
CA GLY A 304 -11.63 -19.67 12.23
C GLY A 304 -12.67 -19.80 11.12
N ASP A 305 -12.27 -19.36 9.93
CA ASP A 305 -12.95 -19.50 8.64
C ASP A 305 -14.21 -18.65 8.40
N ASP A 306 -14.00 -17.34 8.13
CA ASP A 306 -14.73 -16.55 7.13
C ASP A 306 -14.16 -15.12 6.93
N GLN A 307 -12.84 -14.99 6.77
CA GLN A 307 -12.18 -13.67 6.68
C GLN A 307 -12.48 -12.85 5.41
N PHE A 308 -13.29 -13.36 4.46
CA PHE A 308 -13.56 -12.70 3.17
C PHE A 308 -14.99 -12.18 3.01
N CYS A 309 -15.92 -12.47 3.92
CA CYS A 309 -17.35 -12.20 3.70
C CYS A 309 -17.70 -10.72 3.47
N ASN A 310 -16.86 -9.76 3.88
CA ASN A 310 -17.09 -8.32 3.65
C ASN A 310 -15.86 -7.61 3.04
N CYS A 311 -15.15 -8.22 2.09
CA CYS A 311 -13.96 -7.59 1.48
C CYS A 311 -14.22 -7.12 0.04
N ILE A 312 -14.09 -5.81 -0.21
CA ILE A 312 -14.02 -5.27 -1.57
C ILE A 312 -12.58 -5.38 -2.06
N ILE A 313 -12.34 -6.09 -3.16
CA ILE A 313 -11.04 -6.16 -3.83
C ILE A 313 -11.16 -5.42 -5.17
N LEU A 314 -10.41 -4.32 -5.30
CA LEU A 314 -10.26 -3.56 -6.54
C LEU A 314 -8.96 -3.92 -7.26
#